data_AF-A0A349Z4E8-F1
#
_entry.id   AF-A0A349Z4E8-F1
#
_cell.length_a   1.000
_cell.length_b   1.000
_cell.length_c   1.000
_cell.angle_alpha   90.00
_cell.angle_beta   90.00
_cell.angle_gamma   90.00
#
_symmetry.space_group_name_H-M   'P 1'
#
loop_
_entity.id
_entity.type
_entity.pdbx_description
1 polymer ?
#
loop_
_entity_poly.entity_id
_entity_poly.type
_entity_poly.pdbx_seq_one_letter_code
_entity_poly.pdbx_strand_id
1 'polypeptide(L)' 'AIADSPVEGLLQISTENGLFYVSADGTYLLHSRVYNLDEEMRNETETALAEMRLDGLKQFDDSYIEFKAEDEQ' A
#
# COMPACT_ATOMS: atom_id res chain seq x y z
N ALA A 1 1.23 3.01 10.57
CA ALA A 1 1.95 4.15 9.96
C ALA A 1 0.95 5.15 9.41
N ILE A 2 1.32 6.42 9.30
CA ILE A 2 0.50 7.50 8.71
C ILE A 2 1.27 8.06 7.51
N ALA A 3 0.59 8.28 6.39
CA ALA A 3 1.15 8.88 5.17
C ALA A 3 0.13 9.81 4.51
N ASP A 4 0.60 10.63 3.58
CA ASP A 4 -0.28 11.47 2.76
C ASP A 4 -1.15 10.60 1.84
N SER A 5 -2.41 10.99 1.67
CA SER A 5 -3.29 10.37 0.67
C SER A 5 -3.09 11.02 -0.69
N PRO A 6 -3.23 10.28 -1.81
CA PRO A 6 -3.33 10.87 -3.14
C PRO A 6 -4.58 11.75 -3.33
N VAL A 7 -5.56 11.67 -2.41
CA VAL A 7 -6.74 12.54 -2.38
C VAL A 7 -6.53 13.62 -1.33
N GLU A 8 -6.55 14.89 -1.76
CA GLU A 8 -6.40 16.05 -0.87
C GLU A 8 -7.44 16.04 0.26
N GLY A 9 -7.00 16.39 1.47
CA GLY A 9 -7.84 16.41 2.67
C GLY A 9 -8.06 15.04 3.31
N LEU A 10 -7.49 13.97 2.75
CA LEU A 10 -7.43 12.65 3.39
C LEU A 10 -6.00 12.32 3.81
N LEU A 11 -5.88 11.47 4.82
CA LEU A 11 -4.65 10.82 5.25
C LEU A 11 -4.80 9.32 5.05
N GLN A 12 -3.71 8.67 4.68
CA GLN A 12 -3.62 7.23 4.58
C GLN A 12 -3.10 6.65 5.91
N ILE A 13 -3.85 5.72 6.50
CA ILE A 13 -3.53 5.09 7.77
C ILE A 13 -3.33 3.59 7.55
N SER A 14 -2.10 3.11 7.75
CA SER A 14 -1.75 1.70 7.72
C SER A 14 -1.78 1.12 9.13
N THR A 15 -2.57 0.07 9.33
CA THR A 15 -2.69 -0.67 10.59
C THR A 15 -2.39 -2.15 10.37
N GLU A 16 -2.30 -2.93 11.45
CA GLU A 16 -2.22 -4.41 11.36
C GLU A 16 -3.42 -5.02 10.64
N ASN A 17 -4.56 -4.34 10.63
CA ASN A 17 -5.81 -4.80 10.03
C ASN A 17 -6.06 -4.25 8.62
N GLY A 18 -5.07 -3.57 8.03
CA GLY A 18 -5.13 -3.06 6.67
C GLY A 18 -4.99 -1.55 6.55
N LEU A 19 -5.29 -1.05 5.35
CA LEU A 19 -5.13 0.33 4.93
C LEU A 19 -6.48 1.05 4.92
N PHE A 20 -6.52 2.20 5.57
CA PHE A 20 -7.71 3.04 5.69
C PHE A 20 -7.40 4.47 5.27
N TYR A 21 -8.45 5.23 4.98
CA TYR A 21 -8.34 6.67 4.81
C TYR A 21 -9.12 7.40 5.90
N VAL A 22 -8.55 8.48 6.40
CA VAL A 22 -9.18 9.32 7.43
C VAL A 22 -9.17 10.75 6.93
N SER A 23 -10.22 11.52 7.18
CA SER A 23 -10.20 12.96 6.88
C SER A 23 -9.09 13.66 7.68
N ALA A 24 -8.47 14.70 7.13
CA ALA A 24 -7.35 15.39 7.77
C ALA A 24 -7.72 15.99 9.15
N ASP A 25 -9.01 16.27 9.38
CA ASP A 25 -9.55 16.72 10.67
C ASP A 25 -9.89 15.58 11.64
N GLY A 26 -9.70 14.32 11.23
CA GLY A 26 -9.91 13.12 12.05
C GLY A 26 -11.37 12.74 12.28
N THR A 27 -12.32 13.41 11.64
CA THR A 27 -13.76 13.23 11.93
C THR A 27 -14.41 12.08 11.18
N TYR A 28 -13.82 11.63 10.07
CA TYR A 28 -14.35 10.57 9.23
C TYR A 28 -13.32 9.48 8.95
N LEU A 29 -13.74 8.22 9.05
CA LEU A 29 -13.00 7.04 8.63
C LEU A 29 -13.66 6.47 7.37
N LEU A 30 -12.86 6.17 6.36
CA LEU A 30 -13.29 5.57 5.11
C LEU A 30 -12.60 4.22 4.93
N HIS A 31 -13.41 3.17 4.81
CA HIS A 31 -12.96 1.86 4.33
C HIS A 31 -13.27 1.78 2.83
N SER A 32 -12.31 2.22 2.01
CA SER A 32 -12.49 2.42 0.58
C SER A 32 -11.22 2.13 -0.22
N ARG A 33 -11.35 2.17 -1.54
CA ARG A 33 -10.22 2.14 -2.48
C ARG A 33 -10.20 3.42 -3.29
N VAL A 34 -9.00 3.97 -3.48
CA VAL A 34 -8.78 5.14 -4.34
C VAL A 34 -8.30 4.65 -5.70
N TYR A 35 -9.02 5.07 -6.74
CA TYR A 35 -8.65 4.83 -8.12
C TYR A 35 -8.34 6.17 -8.77
N ASN A 36 -7.16 6.28 -9.38
CA ASN A 36 -6.73 7.45 -10.10
C ASN A 36 -7.31 7.41 -11.52
N LEU A 37 -8.22 8.32 -11.82
CA LEU A 37 -8.94 8.35 -13.09
C LEU A 37 -8.06 8.86 -14.24
N ASP A 38 -7.04 9.65 -13.94
CA ASP A 38 -6.10 10.19 -14.92
C ASP A 38 -5.01 9.17 -15.30
N GLU A 39 -4.75 8.20 -14.41
CA GLU A 39 -3.78 7.12 -14.58
C GLU A 39 -4.47 5.79 -14.92
N GLU A 40 -5.31 5.78 -15.96
CA GLU A 40 -5.97 4.57 -16.47
C GLU A 40 -6.73 3.76 -15.39
N MET A 41 -7.38 4.43 -14.44
CA MET A 41 -8.04 3.79 -13.29
C MET A 41 -7.06 3.00 -12.41
N ARG A 42 -5.80 3.44 -12.27
CA ARG A 42 -4.83 2.77 -11.38
C ARG A 42 -5.35 2.77 -9.95
N ASN A 43 -5.28 1.61 -9.31
CA ASN A 43 -5.65 1.45 -7.92
C ASN A 43 -4.50 1.90 -7.02
N GLU A 44 -4.56 3.15 -6.54
CA GLU A 44 -3.52 3.73 -5.70
C GLU A 44 -3.47 3.05 -4.33
N THR A 45 -4.62 2.58 -3.82
CA THR A 45 -4.66 1.78 -2.58
C THR A 45 -3.87 0.48 -2.71
N GLU A 46 -3.98 -0.24 -3.83
CA GLU A 46 -3.17 -1.46 -4.00
C GLU A 46 -1.70 -1.17 -4.25
N THR A 47 -1.37 -0.04 -4.90
CA THR A 47 0.02 0.39 -5.04
C THR A 47 0.66 0.59 -3.67
N ALA A 48 0.01 1.32 -2.76
CA ALA A 48 0.50 1.50 -1.39
C ALA A 48 0.58 0.18 -0.60
N LEU A 49 -0.42 -0.70 -0.73
CA LEU A 49 -0.40 -2.00 -0.07
C LEU A 49 0.72 -2.92 -0.63
N ALA A 50 1.03 -2.84 -1.92
CA ALA A 50 2.12 -3.58 -2.53
C ALA A 50 3.48 -3.15 -1.97
N GLU A 51 3.72 -1.84 -1.84
CA GLU A 51 4.94 -1.30 -1.21
C GLU A 51 5.10 -1.80 0.23
N MET A 52 4.03 -1.76 1.03
CA MET A 52 4.06 -2.29 2.39
C MET A 52 4.41 -3.79 2.44
N ARG A 53 3.91 -4.58 1.48
CA ARG A 53 4.22 -6.02 1.40
C ARG A 53 5.67 -6.26 1.00
N LEU A 54 6.21 -5.47 0.07
CA LEU A 54 7.63 -5.53 -0.33
C LEU A 54 8.54 -5.19 0.84
N ASP A 55 8.23 -4.15 1.61
CA ASP A 55 8.96 -3.82 2.83
C ASP A 55 8.86 -4.92 3.88
N GLY A 56 7.69 -5.57 3.96
CA GLY A 56 7.49 -6.75 4.77
C GLY A 56 8.37 -7.93 4.34
N LEU A 57 8.65 -8.14 3.05
CA LEU A 57 9.50 -9.24 2.60
C LEU A 57 10.97 -9.05 3.01
N LYS A 58 11.46 -7.81 3.09
CA LYS A 58 12.85 -7.51 3.47
C LYS A 58 13.24 -8.08 4.85
N GLN A 59 12.26 -8.25 5.75
CA GLN A 59 12.53 -8.86 7.06
C GLN A 59 12.92 -10.35 6.97
N PHE A 60 12.72 -10.98 5.80
CA PHE A 60 13.03 -12.37 5.54
C PHE A 60 14.17 -12.54 4.52
N ASP A 61 14.93 -11.49 4.21
CA ASP A 61 15.99 -11.52 3.19
C ASP A 61 17.03 -12.63 3.44
N ASP A 62 17.33 -12.96 4.70
CA ASP A 62 18.28 -14.02 5.05
C ASP A 62 17.61 -15.40 5.27
N SER A 63 16.29 -15.49 5.07
CA SER A 63 15.45 -16.63 5.48
C SER A 63 14.67 -17.29 4.34
N TYR A 64 14.77 -16.79 3.11
CA TYR A 64 14.06 -17.37 1.97
C TYR A 64 14.84 -18.53 1.33
N ILE A 65 14.10 -19.47 0.76
CA ILE A 65 14.65 -20.52 -0.10
C ILE A 65 14.41 -20.05 -1.54
N GLU A 66 15.50 -19.74 -2.23
CA GLU A 66 15.47 -19.29 -3.62
C GLU A 66 15.51 -20.49 -4.56
N PHE A 67 14.48 -20.64 -5.41
CA PHE A 67 14.45 -21.63 -6.48
C PHE A 67 14.56 -20.93 -7.82
N LYS A 68 15.80 -20.67 -8.24
CA LYS A 68 16.08 -20.04 -9.55
C LYS A 68 15.66 -20.96 -10.69
N ALA A 69 15.13 -20.37 -11.76
CA ALA A 69 14.91 -21.11 -13.00
C ALA A 69 16.28 -21.42 -13.66
N GLU A 70 16.38 -22.52 -14.41
CA GLU A 70 17.63 -22.90 -15.09
C GLU A 70 18.17 -21.79 -16.01
N ASP A 71 17.27 -20.99 -16.60
CA ASP A 71 17.61 -19.89 -17.53
C ASP A 71 17.15 -18.51 -17.01
N GLU A 72 17.24 -18.25 -15.71
CA GLU A 72 16.94 -16.92 -15.14
C GLU A 72 18.01 -15.89 -15.55
N GLN A 73 17.59 -14.81 -16.23
CA GLN A 73 18.41 -13.66 -16.64
C GLN A 73 18.01 -12.42 -15.84
#